data_AF-H3CRH8-F1
#
_entry.id   AF-H3CRH8-F1
#
_cell.length_a   1.000
_cell.length_b   1.000
_cell.length_c   1.000
_cell.angle_alpha   90.00
_cell.angle_beta   90.00
_cell.angle_gamma   90.00
#
_symmetry.space_group_name_H-M   'P 1'
#
loop_
_entity.id
_entity.type
_entity.pdbx_description
1 polymer ?
#
loop_
_entity_poly.entity_id
_entity_poly.type
_entity_poly.pdbx_seq_one_letter_code
_entity_poly.pdbx_strand_id
1 'polypeptide(L)'
;CTDAEYRSENGICCNKCVPGYRLVQECTASGQRSTCMPCPSRQFQETINYSTTCRTCSICKTPENDDVVLPCNKTKDTVCRCRDGFYKSVIDSTKYQCLRCKSCELNEEEIQKCTPEKNTVCACKQDYYRNNKKCEICTNCTDECESYCTARPLSTTGKKDGTQSTYNLVIGVAAAAVVLLLLVAFGTHVATKRCTKKKFQKPSPSAEAPPDPSEEILIPDEESSFDISVQVATISPVCEFGQLNKLPDCIPLEIKISDLIYSVLDLVPVSQVKQLVRSLGVRDTEIEQVELDNRSCREAHYQMLRAWAERGPRTDVLLHPPLLQHLLSELRKMHLEHAAEELETNY
;
A
#
# COMPACT_ATOMS: atom_id res chain seq x y z
N CYS A 1 -0.32 11.80 31.11
CA CYS A 1 -1.75 11.53 31.35
C CYS A 1 -2.02 10.11 30.93
N THR A 2 -3.00 9.45 31.55
CA THR A 2 -3.43 8.09 31.18
C THR A 2 -4.32 8.10 29.93
N ASP A 3 -4.64 6.93 29.37
CA ASP A 3 -5.52 6.82 28.19
C ASP A 3 -6.93 7.38 28.43
N ALA A 4 -7.40 7.35 29.68
CA ALA A 4 -8.69 7.91 30.10
C ALA A 4 -8.67 9.44 30.25
N GLU A 5 -7.49 10.07 30.13
CA GLU A 5 -7.26 11.49 30.34
C GLU A 5 -6.78 12.17 29.04
N TYR A 6 -6.89 13.50 29.02
CA TYR A 6 -6.28 14.36 28.01
C TYR A 6 -5.48 15.46 28.71
N ARG A 7 -4.52 16.04 27.99
CA ARG A 7 -3.72 17.15 28.49
C ARG A 7 -4.40 18.47 28.10
N SER A 8 -4.77 19.28 29.08
CA SER A 8 -5.35 20.61 28.84
C SER A 8 -4.30 21.61 28.35
N GLU A 9 -4.75 22.78 27.91
CA GLU A 9 -3.86 23.88 27.49
C GLU A 9 -2.89 24.29 28.60
N ASN A 10 -3.33 24.24 29.85
CA ASN A 10 -2.52 24.54 31.03
C ASN A 10 -1.59 23.38 31.46
N GLY A 11 -1.50 22.32 30.66
CA GLY A 11 -0.65 21.16 30.92
C GLY A 11 -1.17 20.20 31.99
N ILE A 12 -2.43 20.35 32.40
CA ILE A 12 -3.09 19.56 33.45
C ILE A 12 -3.69 18.29 32.82
N CYS A 13 -3.55 17.14 33.48
CA CYS A 13 -4.23 15.91 33.06
C CYS A 13 -5.68 15.90 33.54
N CYS A 14 -6.61 16.01 32.60
CA CYS A 14 -8.06 16.04 32.84
C CYS A 14 -8.72 14.76 32.36
N ASN A 15 -9.75 14.28 33.06
CA ASN A 15 -10.51 13.12 32.58
C ASN A 15 -11.31 13.44 31.31
N LYS A 16 -11.32 12.52 30.35
CA LYS A 16 -12.15 12.62 29.15
C LYS A 16 -13.65 12.48 29.48
N CYS A 17 -14.48 13.09 28.64
CA CYS A 17 -15.91 12.86 28.61
C CYS A 17 -16.23 11.44 28.12
N VAL A 18 -17.29 10.86 28.67
CA VAL A 18 -17.79 9.53 28.28
C VAL A 18 -18.56 9.59 26.96
N PRO A 19 -18.80 8.44 26.28
CA PRO A 19 -19.63 8.40 25.08
C PRO A 19 -20.98 9.09 25.28
N GLY A 20 -21.41 9.82 24.26
CA GLY A 20 -22.63 10.63 24.24
C GLY A 20 -22.58 11.96 24.97
N TYR A 21 -21.38 12.39 25.39
CA TYR A 21 -21.15 13.69 25.98
C TYR A 21 -20.00 14.41 25.27
N ARG A 22 -20.12 15.75 25.16
CA ARG A 22 -19.07 16.67 24.70
C ARG A 22 -18.50 17.47 25.86
N LEU A 23 -17.27 17.92 25.72
CA LEU A 23 -16.60 18.84 26.63
C LEU A 23 -17.23 20.23 26.55
N VAL A 24 -17.46 20.84 27.71
CA VAL A 24 -17.94 22.23 27.82
C VAL A 24 -16.95 23.10 28.57
N GLN A 25 -16.29 22.54 29.60
CA GLN A 25 -15.27 23.25 30.35
C GLN A 25 -14.18 22.28 30.78
N GLU A 26 -12.93 22.71 30.64
CA GLU A 26 -11.77 21.95 31.09
C GLU A 26 -11.73 21.83 32.62
N CYS A 27 -11.02 20.80 33.12
CA CYS A 27 -10.80 20.64 34.54
C CYS A 27 -9.85 21.72 35.08
N THR A 28 -10.01 22.10 36.34
CA THR A 28 -9.18 23.13 36.99
C THR A 28 -7.94 22.57 37.69
N ALA A 29 -7.92 21.26 37.98
CA ALA A 29 -6.81 20.59 38.66
C ALA A 29 -6.62 19.14 38.18
N SER A 30 -5.40 18.61 38.31
CA SER A 30 -5.05 17.28 37.82
C SER A 30 -5.89 16.19 38.48
N GLY A 31 -6.41 15.25 37.69
CA GLY A 31 -7.26 14.16 38.16
C GLY A 31 -8.73 14.55 38.43
N GLN A 32 -9.10 15.83 38.26
CA GLN A 32 -10.51 16.23 38.30
C GLN A 32 -11.23 15.92 36.98
N ARG A 33 -12.55 15.78 37.07
CA ARG A 33 -13.41 15.53 35.91
C ARG A 33 -13.69 16.84 35.19
N SER A 34 -13.46 16.88 33.88
CA SER A 34 -13.91 18.00 33.06
C SER A 34 -15.44 18.10 33.05
N THR A 35 -15.98 19.30 32.83
CA THR A 35 -17.42 19.51 32.73
C THR A 35 -17.89 19.06 31.34
N CYS A 36 -18.75 18.04 31.31
CA CYS A 36 -19.28 17.46 30.08
C CYS A 36 -20.80 17.63 30.00
N MET A 37 -21.32 17.85 28.80
CA MET A 37 -22.76 17.91 28.53
C MET A 37 -23.19 16.85 27.51
N PRO A 38 -24.40 16.31 27.61
CA PRO A 38 -24.88 15.33 26.66
C PRO A 38 -24.93 15.91 25.25
N CYS A 39 -24.71 15.06 24.24
CA CYS A 39 -24.85 15.47 22.85
C CYS A 39 -26.28 15.98 22.57
N PRO A 40 -26.40 17.08 21.79
CA PRO A 40 -27.68 17.56 21.30
C PRO A 40 -28.41 16.52 20.44
N SER A 41 -29.71 16.75 20.19
CA SER A 41 -30.48 15.95 19.24
C SER A 41 -29.82 15.92 17.87
N ARG A 42 -29.84 14.75 17.22
CA ARG A 42 -29.15 14.46 15.94
C ARG A 42 -27.63 14.61 15.98
N GLN A 43 -27.02 14.45 17.16
CA GLN A 43 -25.58 14.33 17.29
C GLN A 43 -25.22 13.17 18.23
N PHE A 44 -24.02 12.63 18.04
CA PHE A 44 -23.53 11.49 18.80
C PHE A 44 -22.02 11.59 19.08
N GLN A 45 -21.57 10.78 20.03
CA GLN A 45 -20.16 10.55 20.28
C GLN A 45 -19.95 9.13 20.80
N GLU A 46 -19.20 8.32 20.06
CA GLU A 46 -19.13 6.87 20.32
C GLU A 46 -18.05 6.47 21.32
N THR A 47 -16.99 7.27 21.44
CA THR A 47 -15.82 6.98 22.26
C THR A 47 -15.64 8.02 23.36
N ILE A 48 -14.80 7.69 24.36
CA ILE A 48 -14.32 8.68 25.32
C ILE A 48 -13.58 9.80 24.58
N ASN A 49 -13.83 11.04 24.95
CA ASN A 49 -13.39 12.19 24.15
C ASN A 49 -13.18 13.45 24.99
N TYR A 50 -12.52 14.44 24.41
CA TYR A 50 -12.40 15.79 24.97
C TYR A 50 -12.84 16.83 23.92
N SER A 51 -13.70 16.40 22.98
CA SER A 51 -14.19 17.25 21.89
C SER A 51 -15.22 18.23 22.43
N THR A 52 -15.12 19.50 22.01
CA THR A 52 -16.11 20.53 22.34
C THR A 52 -17.40 20.40 21.52
N THR A 53 -17.39 19.57 20.48
CA THR A 53 -18.53 19.31 19.58
C THR A 53 -18.83 17.82 19.51
N CYS A 54 -20.09 17.46 19.27
CA CYS A 54 -20.48 16.08 18.93
C CYS A 54 -20.55 15.91 17.41
N ARG A 55 -20.42 14.67 16.94
CA ARG A 55 -20.55 14.33 15.52
C ARG A 55 -22.01 14.40 15.10
N THR A 56 -22.30 15.00 13.96
CA THR A 56 -23.65 15.00 13.39
C THR A 56 -24.02 13.59 12.93
N CYS A 57 -25.24 13.16 13.22
CA CYS A 57 -25.71 11.86 12.75
C CYS A 57 -25.76 11.81 11.22
N SER A 58 -25.33 10.68 10.66
CA SER A 58 -25.50 10.35 9.25
C SER A 58 -26.99 10.31 8.88
N ILE A 59 -27.29 10.78 7.68
CA ILE A 59 -28.63 10.73 7.09
C ILE A 59 -28.58 9.73 5.95
N CYS A 60 -29.50 8.76 5.95
CA CYS A 60 -29.69 7.85 4.84
C CYS A 60 -30.32 8.65 3.70
N LYS A 61 -29.50 9.03 2.70
CA LYS A 61 -29.80 10.12 1.76
C LYS A 61 -30.81 9.74 0.68
N THR A 62 -31.13 8.46 0.52
CA THR A 62 -31.99 7.95 -0.55
C THR A 62 -33.04 7.02 0.02
N PRO A 63 -34.18 7.54 0.54
CA PRO A 63 -35.28 6.68 1.01
C PRO A 63 -35.84 5.73 -0.06
N GLU A 64 -35.41 5.88 -1.32
CA GLU A 64 -35.66 4.96 -2.43
C GLU A 64 -34.71 3.74 -2.44
N ASN A 65 -33.44 3.92 -2.04
CA ASN A 65 -32.35 2.95 -2.24
C ASN A 65 -31.69 2.45 -0.94
N ASP A 66 -31.87 3.15 0.19
CA ASP A 66 -31.33 2.75 1.49
C ASP A 66 -32.34 2.89 2.64
N ASP A 67 -32.22 1.99 3.63
CA ASP A 67 -33.06 1.94 4.82
C ASP A 67 -32.24 2.20 6.09
N VAL A 68 -32.86 2.85 7.06
CA VAL A 68 -32.32 2.99 8.42
C VAL A 68 -32.44 1.64 9.12
N VAL A 69 -31.31 1.00 9.40
CA VAL A 69 -31.26 -0.24 10.19
C VAL A 69 -31.21 0.09 11.67
N LEU A 70 -30.37 1.06 12.05
CA LEU A 70 -30.28 1.55 13.42
C LEU A 70 -30.40 3.07 13.43
N PRO A 71 -31.35 3.63 14.21
CA PRO A 71 -31.46 5.06 14.35
C PRO A 71 -30.30 5.62 15.18
N CYS A 72 -29.89 6.85 14.88
CA CYS A 72 -28.89 7.55 15.68
C CYS A 72 -29.36 7.74 17.13
N ASN A 73 -28.42 7.64 18.05
CA ASN A 73 -28.59 8.03 19.45
C ASN A 73 -27.36 8.80 19.93
N LYS A 74 -27.34 9.26 21.18
CA LYS A 74 -26.21 10.07 21.69
C LYS A 74 -24.86 9.35 21.62
N THR A 75 -24.83 8.02 21.60
CA THR A 75 -23.60 7.21 21.63
C THR A 75 -23.27 6.51 20.30
N LYS A 76 -24.19 6.51 19.33
CA LYS A 76 -24.06 5.72 18.10
C LYS A 76 -24.65 6.48 16.93
N ASP A 77 -23.97 6.42 15.79
CA ASP A 77 -24.46 6.98 14.55
C ASP A 77 -25.69 6.24 14.02
N THR A 78 -26.38 6.84 13.05
CA THR A 78 -27.29 6.14 12.16
C THR A 78 -26.53 5.08 11.38
N VAL A 79 -27.07 3.88 11.30
CA VAL A 79 -26.58 2.83 10.40
C VAL A 79 -27.58 2.65 9.27
N CYS A 80 -27.17 2.96 8.03
CA CYS A 80 -27.98 2.68 6.85
C CYS A 80 -27.50 1.42 6.14
N ARG A 81 -28.41 0.81 5.40
CA ARG A 81 -28.16 -0.38 4.57
C ARG A 81 -28.83 -0.19 3.22
N CYS A 82 -28.12 -0.50 2.14
CA CYS A 82 -28.71 -0.51 0.82
C CYS A 82 -29.83 -1.57 0.73
N ARG A 83 -30.91 -1.23 0.02
CA ARG A 83 -32.03 -2.14 -0.21
C ARG A 83 -31.61 -3.33 -1.08
N ASP A 84 -32.41 -4.39 -1.01
CA ASP A 84 -32.26 -5.51 -1.92
C ASP A 84 -32.35 -5.04 -3.39
N GLY A 85 -31.41 -5.50 -4.22
CA GLY A 85 -31.23 -4.99 -5.58
C GLY A 85 -30.29 -3.79 -5.70
N PHE A 86 -29.75 -3.30 -4.58
CA PHE A 86 -28.69 -2.29 -4.53
C PHE A 86 -27.49 -2.79 -3.71
N TYR A 87 -26.31 -2.24 -3.99
CA TYR A 87 -25.09 -2.49 -3.24
C TYR A 87 -24.43 -1.17 -2.84
N LYS A 88 -23.69 -1.22 -1.73
CA LYS A 88 -22.91 -0.11 -1.21
C LYS A 88 -21.68 0.16 -2.07
N SER A 89 -21.63 1.33 -2.70
CA SER A 89 -20.46 1.84 -3.40
C SER A 89 -19.82 2.94 -2.58
N VAL A 90 -18.60 2.70 -2.10
CA VAL A 90 -17.85 3.64 -1.24
C VAL A 90 -17.23 4.73 -2.12
N ILE A 91 -17.52 5.99 -1.82
CA ILE A 91 -16.99 7.17 -2.52
C ILE A 91 -15.78 7.72 -1.76
N ASP A 92 -15.90 7.80 -0.44
CA ASP A 92 -14.84 8.18 0.50
C ASP A 92 -15.06 7.42 1.83
N SER A 93 -14.18 7.56 2.82
CA SER A 93 -14.34 6.87 4.13
C SER A 93 -15.65 7.13 4.85
N THR A 94 -16.29 8.26 4.58
CA THR A 94 -17.49 8.74 5.27
C THR A 94 -18.74 8.71 4.40
N LYS A 95 -18.56 8.60 3.08
CA LYS A 95 -19.63 8.65 2.09
C LYS A 95 -19.65 7.42 1.23
N TYR A 96 -20.85 6.91 1.08
CA TYR A 96 -21.16 5.89 0.10
C TYR A 96 -22.48 6.25 -0.56
N GLN A 97 -22.74 5.58 -1.67
CA GLN A 97 -24.03 5.61 -2.35
C GLN A 97 -24.49 4.19 -2.62
N CYS A 98 -25.80 3.99 -2.63
CA CYS A 98 -26.38 2.71 -3.01
C CYS A 98 -26.61 2.69 -4.52
N LEU A 99 -25.87 1.81 -5.21
CA LEU A 99 -25.96 1.61 -6.65
C LEU A 99 -26.77 0.37 -6.96
N ARG A 100 -27.56 0.41 -8.03
CA ARG A 100 -28.30 -0.77 -8.49
C ARG A 100 -27.32 -1.88 -8.86
N CYS A 101 -27.64 -3.10 -8.47
CA CYS A 101 -26.86 -4.28 -8.83
C CYS A 101 -26.79 -4.45 -10.35
N LYS A 102 -25.63 -4.84 -10.86
CA LYS A 102 -25.46 -5.25 -12.27
C LYS A 102 -26.21 -6.57 -12.49
N SER A 103 -26.85 -6.70 -13.65
CA SER A 103 -27.26 -8.01 -14.18
C SER A 103 -26.21 -8.50 -15.17
N CYS A 104 -25.86 -9.79 -15.12
CA CYS A 104 -24.90 -10.37 -16.05
C CYS A 104 -25.43 -10.34 -17.49
N GLU A 105 -24.53 -10.04 -18.42
CA GLU A 105 -24.86 -9.84 -19.82
C GLU A 105 -24.94 -11.18 -20.59
N LEU A 106 -25.17 -11.10 -21.90
CA LEU A 106 -25.19 -12.29 -22.75
C LEU A 106 -23.84 -13.01 -22.71
N ASN A 107 -23.89 -14.34 -22.59
CA ASN A 107 -22.72 -15.22 -22.44
C ASN A 107 -21.91 -14.99 -21.15
N GLU A 108 -22.45 -14.22 -20.20
CA GLU A 108 -21.99 -14.20 -18.82
C GLU A 108 -22.87 -15.12 -17.95
N GLU A 109 -22.30 -15.59 -16.85
CA GLU A 109 -23.00 -16.24 -15.75
C GLU A 109 -22.71 -15.53 -14.42
N GLU A 110 -23.72 -15.52 -13.54
CA GLU A 110 -23.59 -14.98 -12.20
C GLU A 110 -22.80 -15.97 -11.34
N ILE A 111 -21.58 -15.59 -10.99
CA ILE A 111 -20.74 -16.37 -10.07
C ILE A 111 -20.90 -15.91 -8.62
N GLN A 112 -21.29 -14.64 -8.41
CA GLN A 112 -21.67 -14.14 -7.09
C GLN A 112 -22.89 -13.24 -7.19
N LYS A 113 -23.90 -13.58 -6.39
CA LYS A 113 -25.12 -12.80 -6.26
C LYS A 113 -24.85 -11.46 -5.59
N CYS A 114 -25.58 -10.43 -6.04
CA CYS A 114 -25.56 -9.14 -5.38
C CYS A 114 -26.01 -9.21 -3.93
N THR A 115 -25.40 -8.37 -3.10
CA THR A 115 -25.76 -8.15 -1.69
C THR A 115 -25.78 -6.65 -1.40
N PRO A 116 -26.41 -6.20 -0.30
CA PRO A 116 -26.37 -4.81 0.13
C PRO A 116 -24.96 -4.19 0.24
N GLU A 117 -23.91 -5.01 0.37
CA GLU A 117 -22.52 -4.55 0.51
C GLU A 117 -21.68 -4.77 -0.75
N LYS A 118 -22.09 -5.65 -1.67
CA LYS A 118 -21.27 -6.06 -2.82
C LYS A 118 -22.13 -6.24 -4.07
N ASN A 119 -21.66 -5.69 -5.19
CA ASN A 119 -22.29 -5.87 -6.49
C ASN A 119 -22.28 -7.33 -6.95
N THR A 120 -23.13 -7.65 -7.91
CA THR A 120 -23.08 -8.91 -8.67
C THR A 120 -21.72 -9.07 -9.34
N VAL A 121 -21.16 -10.28 -9.29
CA VAL A 121 -19.96 -10.64 -10.03
C VAL A 121 -20.33 -11.59 -11.16
N CYS A 122 -19.96 -11.19 -12.38
CA CYS A 122 -20.23 -11.93 -13.60
C CYS A 122 -18.93 -12.47 -14.20
N ALA A 123 -18.96 -13.72 -14.63
CA ALA A 123 -17.89 -14.36 -15.39
C ALA A 123 -18.40 -14.76 -16.77
N CYS A 124 -17.52 -14.90 -17.74
CA CYS A 124 -17.90 -15.52 -19.00
C CYS A 124 -18.26 -16.99 -18.77
N LYS A 125 -19.31 -17.45 -19.44
CA LYS A 125 -19.71 -18.86 -19.41
C LYS A 125 -18.59 -19.76 -19.91
N GLN A 126 -18.73 -21.04 -19.64
CA GLN A 126 -17.94 -22.06 -20.32
C GLN A 126 -18.01 -21.88 -21.85
N ASP A 127 -16.87 -22.06 -22.50
CA ASP A 127 -16.48 -21.80 -23.88
C ASP A 127 -16.33 -20.32 -24.27
N TYR A 128 -16.35 -19.38 -23.32
CA TYR A 128 -16.16 -17.95 -23.59
C TYR A 128 -14.99 -17.34 -22.80
N TYR A 129 -14.29 -16.38 -23.41
CA TYR A 129 -13.25 -15.58 -22.79
C TYR A 129 -13.62 -14.09 -22.82
N ARG A 130 -13.07 -13.30 -21.88
CA ARG A 130 -13.42 -11.88 -21.75
C ARG A 130 -12.51 -11.00 -22.60
N ASN A 131 -13.03 -10.51 -23.72
CA ASN A 131 -12.38 -9.55 -24.60
C ASN A 131 -13.09 -8.19 -24.52
N ASN A 132 -12.38 -7.11 -24.15
CA ASN A 132 -12.93 -5.74 -24.09
C ASN A 132 -14.30 -5.63 -23.37
N LYS A 133 -14.43 -6.28 -22.20
CA LYS A 133 -15.66 -6.37 -21.37
C LYS A 133 -16.81 -7.20 -21.96
N LYS A 134 -16.62 -7.84 -23.12
CA LYS A 134 -17.59 -8.76 -23.71
C LYS A 134 -17.07 -10.19 -23.66
N CYS A 135 -17.99 -11.14 -23.56
CA CYS A 135 -17.66 -12.55 -23.61
C CYS A 135 -17.74 -13.03 -25.06
N GLU A 136 -16.58 -13.43 -25.60
CA GLU A 136 -16.43 -13.97 -26.95
C GLU A 136 -16.15 -15.46 -26.88
N ILE A 137 -16.62 -16.22 -27.87
CA ILE A 137 -16.46 -17.67 -27.89
C ILE A 137 -15.00 -18.05 -28.18
N CYS A 138 -14.48 -19.02 -27.45
CA CYS A 138 -13.16 -19.60 -27.67
C CYS A 138 -13.18 -20.39 -28.98
N THR A 139 -12.50 -19.86 -30.00
CA THR A 139 -12.36 -20.51 -31.32
C THR A 139 -11.01 -21.20 -31.48
N ASN A 140 -9.98 -20.71 -30.78
CA ASN A 140 -8.61 -21.22 -30.83
C ASN A 140 -8.08 -21.46 -29.42
N CYS A 141 -7.09 -22.34 -29.32
CA CYS A 141 -6.32 -22.59 -28.11
C CYS A 141 -5.33 -21.45 -27.88
N THR A 142 -5.80 -20.37 -27.23
CA THR A 142 -4.95 -19.34 -26.62
C THR A 142 -4.85 -19.59 -25.12
N ASP A 143 -3.90 -18.92 -24.44
CA ASP A 143 -3.70 -19.06 -22.99
C ASP A 143 -4.98 -18.76 -22.19
N GLU A 144 -5.81 -17.83 -22.66
CA GLU A 144 -7.10 -17.46 -22.05
C GLU A 144 -8.21 -18.52 -22.27
N CYS A 145 -8.01 -19.40 -23.24
CA CYS A 145 -8.90 -20.49 -23.62
C CYS A 145 -8.24 -21.87 -23.34
N GLU A 146 -7.19 -21.93 -22.53
CA GLU A 146 -6.41 -23.15 -22.27
C GLU A 146 -7.27 -24.28 -21.68
N SER A 147 -8.28 -23.93 -20.86
CA SER A 147 -9.24 -24.89 -20.30
C SER A 147 -10.09 -25.64 -21.35
N TYR A 148 -10.18 -25.14 -22.59
CA TYR A 148 -10.86 -25.78 -23.72
C TYR A 148 -9.93 -26.68 -24.54
N CYS A 149 -8.63 -26.57 -24.34
CA CYS A 149 -7.66 -27.43 -24.96
C CYS A 149 -7.69 -28.78 -24.23
N THR A 150 -8.66 -29.62 -24.61
CA THR A 150 -8.59 -31.04 -24.27
C THR A 150 -7.26 -31.53 -24.83
N ALA A 151 -6.31 -31.84 -23.94
CA ALA A 151 -5.00 -32.33 -24.33
C ALA A 151 -5.20 -33.40 -25.41
N ARG A 152 -4.49 -33.25 -26.54
CA ARG A 152 -4.45 -34.27 -27.59
C ARG A 152 -4.34 -35.65 -26.91
N PRO A 153 -5.10 -36.67 -27.37
CA PRO A 153 -4.93 -38.00 -26.84
C PRO A 153 -3.45 -38.33 -26.91
N LEU A 154 -2.92 -38.75 -25.76
CA LEU A 154 -1.56 -39.19 -25.54
C LEU A 154 -1.04 -39.82 -26.84
N SER A 155 -0.08 -39.17 -27.50
CA SER A 155 0.71 -39.83 -28.53
C SER A 155 1.36 -41.02 -27.85
N THR A 156 0.73 -42.19 -27.98
CA THR A 156 1.33 -43.48 -27.72
C THR A 156 2.45 -43.67 -28.73
N THR A 157 3.59 -43.06 -28.45
CA THR A 157 4.87 -43.62 -28.85
C THR A 157 5.18 -44.71 -27.83
N GLY A 158 4.83 -45.94 -28.20
CA GLY A 158 5.28 -47.10 -27.47
C GLY A 158 6.81 -47.10 -27.40
N LYS A 159 7.35 -46.97 -26.19
CA LYS A 159 8.65 -47.54 -25.84
C LYS A 159 8.71 -47.79 -24.34
N LYS A 160 8.97 -49.06 -24.03
CA LYS A 160 9.23 -49.68 -22.73
C LYS A 160 10.06 -48.76 -21.83
N ASP A 161 9.70 -48.62 -20.55
CA ASP A 161 10.58 -49.14 -19.50
C ASP A 161 9.91 -49.18 -18.11
N GLY A 162 9.95 -50.35 -17.49
CA GLY A 162 9.76 -50.51 -16.05
C GLY A 162 11.12 -50.36 -15.38
N THR A 163 11.58 -49.13 -15.18
CA THR A 163 12.89 -48.86 -14.54
C THR A 163 12.87 -47.58 -13.70
N GLN A 164 11.83 -47.42 -12.87
CA GLN A 164 11.87 -46.47 -11.74
C GLN A 164 12.23 -47.14 -10.41
N SER A 165 12.42 -48.47 -10.41
CA SER A 165 12.83 -49.26 -9.24
C SER A 165 14.34 -49.53 -9.17
N THR A 166 15.06 -49.48 -10.29
CA THR A 166 16.51 -49.79 -10.34
C THR A 166 17.40 -48.60 -9.92
N TYR A 167 17.01 -47.35 -10.20
CA TYR A 167 17.82 -46.18 -9.82
C TYR A 167 17.95 -45.98 -8.31
N ASN A 168 16.86 -46.18 -7.56
CA ASN A 168 16.89 -46.12 -6.09
C ASN A 168 17.69 -47.27 -5.48
N LEU A 169 17.68 -48.47 -6.11
CA LEU A 169 18.50 -49.60 -5.70
C LEU A 169 19.99 -49.33 -5.96
N VAL A 170 20.35 -48.77 -7.12
CA VAL A 170 21.73 -48.44 -7.47
C VAL A 170 22.28 -47.32 -6.58
N ILE A 171 21.50 -46.27 -6.32
CA ILE A 171 21.90 -45.19 -5.39
C ILE A 171 22.05 -45.74 -3.97
N GLY A 172 21.13 -46.61 -3.51
CA GLY A 172 21.22 -47.26 -2.20
C GLY A 172 22.45 -48.15 -2.05
N VAL A 173 22.76 -48.98 -3.06
CA VAL A 173 23.94 -49.86 -3.06
C VAL A 173 25.23 -49.04 -3.15
N ALA A 174 25.26 -47.98 -3.96
CA ALA A 174 26.41 -47.09 -4.06
C ALA A 174 26.66 -46.35 -2.73
N ALA A 175 25.62 -45.82 -2.09
CA ALA A 175 25.73 -45.18 -0.78
C ALA A 175 26.20 -46.17 0.30
N ALA A 176 25.63 -47.38 0.32
CA ALA A 176 26.06 -48.42 1.25
C ALA A 176 27.53 -48.83 1.03
N ALA A 177 27.96 -48.97 -0.23
CA ALA A 177 29.35 -49.28 -0.57
C ALA A 177 30.32 -48.16 -0.14
N VAL A 178 29.95 -46.89 -0.33
CA VAL A 178 30.76 -45.74 0.11
C VAL A 178 30.87 -45.73 1.64
N VAL A 179 29.78 -45.95 2.37
CA VAL A 179 29.80 -46.05 3.84
C VAL A 179 30.68 -47.21 4.30
N LEU A 180 30.62 -48.36 3.63
CA LEU A 180 31.45 -49.52 3.96
C LEU A 180 32.94 -49.23 3.71
N LEU A 181 33.28 -48.54 2.62
CA LEU A 181 34.65 -48.10 2.34
C LEU A 181 35.15 -47.09 3.38
N LEU A 182 34.32 -46.15 3.83
CA LEU A 182 34.66 -45.20 4.88
C LEU A 182 34.87 -45.89 6.23
N LEU A 183 34.06 -46.89 6.58
CA LEU A 183 34.22 -47.68 7.80
C LEU A 183 35.49 -48.55 7.76
N VAL A 184 35.82 -49.14 6.61
CA VAL A 184 37.07 -49.88 6.43
C VAL A 184 38.26 -48.93 6.50
N ALA A 185 38.21 -47.76 5.85
CA ALA A 185 39.26 -46.74 5.92
C ALA A 185 39.43 -46.20 7.34
N PHE A 186 38.34 -45.98 8.08
CA PHE A 186 38.39 -45.59 9.48
C PHE A 186 38.95 -46.72 10.36
N GLY A 187 38.55 -47.97 10.11
CA GLY A 187 39.09 -49.15 10.78
C GLY A 187 40.59 -49.33 10.55
N THR A 188 41.06 -49.21 9.30
CA THR A 188 42.49 -49.27 8.97
C THR A 188 43.24 -48.07 9.51
N HIS A 189 42.66 -46.86 9.50
CA HIS A 189 43.26 -45.66 10.10
C HIS A 189 43.36 -45.77 11.64
N VAL A 190 42.37 -46.35 12.31
CA VAL A 190 42.39 -46.60 13.76
C VAL A 190 43.34 -47.76 14.10
N ALA A 191 43.41 -48.81 13.27
CA ALA A 191 44.36 -49.91 13.44
C ALA A 191 45.81 -49.47 13.19
N THR A 192 46.06 -48.65 12.15
CA THR A 192 47.38 -48.06 11.89
C THR A 192 47.77 -47.04 12.97
N LYS A 193 46.85 -46.17 13.43
CA LYS A 193 47.14 -45.26 14.56
C LYS A 193 47.27 -45.97 15.91
N ARG A 194 46.66 -47.14 16.12
CA ARG A 194 46.87 -47.96 17.32
C ARG A 194 48.17 -48.78 17.26
N CYS A 195 48.68 -49.10 16.08
CA CYS A 195 49.99 -49.74 15.90
C CYS A 195 51.16 -48.74 15.88
N THR A 196 50.98 -47.47 15.46
CA THR A 196 52.06 -46.47 15.44
C THR A 196 52.20 -45.63 16.71
N LYS A 197 51.25 -45.71 17.66
CA LYS A 197 51.37 -45.04 18.99
C LYS A 197 52.10 -45.89 20.05
N LYS A 198 52.66 -47.04 19.66
CA LYS A 198 53.66 -47.81 20.43
C LYS A 198 55.01 -47.77 19.71
N LYS A 199 55.74 -46.66 19.83
CA LYS A 199 57.21 -46.57 20.06
C LYS A 199 57.73 -45.16 19.71
N PHE A 200 58.17 -44.46 20.77
CA PHE A 200 59.30 -43.50 20.88
C PHE A 200 59.31 -42.25 19.96
N GLN A 201 59.13 -41.04 20.49
CA GLN A 201 60.07 -40.17 21.23
C GLN A 201 61.16 -39.49 20.35
N LYS A 202 61.02 -38.15 20.19
CA LYS A 202 61.99 -36.99 20.17
C LYS A 202 63.38 -37.14 19.47
N PRO A 203 64.14 -36.04 19.17
CA PRO A 203 63.88 -34.58 19.14
C PRO A 203 64.44 -33.83 17.87
N SER A 204 64.35 -32.49 17.90
CA SER A 204 64.92 -31.37 17.08
C SER A 204 66.44 -31.47 16.69
N PRO A 205 67.12 -30.52 15.98
CA PRO A 205 66.73 -29.19 15.40
C PRO A 205 67.36 -28.76 14.02
N SER A 206 67.01 -27.53 13.58
CA SER A 206 67.83 -26.47 12.92
C SER A 206 68.00 -26.27 11.40
N ALA A 207 67.93 -24.96 11.05
CA ALA A 207 68.45 -24.18 9.89
C ALA A 207 67.73 -24.37 8.53
N GLU A 208 67.40 -23.38 7.69
CA GLU A 208 67.71 -21.94 7.49
C GLU A 208 66.55 -21.34 6.63
N ALA A 209 65.97 -20.16 6.96
CA ALA A 209 66.14 -18.82 6.33
C ALA A 209 65.75 -18.69 4.82
N PRO A 210 65.32 -17.50 4.32
CA PRO A 210 64.38 -16.49 4.86
C PRO A 210 63.27 -16.09 3.82
N PRO A 211 62.29 -15.24 4.21
CA PRO A 211 61.30 -14.63 3.31
C PRO A 211 61.76 -13.25 2.83
N ASP A 212 61.20 -12.75 1.72
CA ASP A 212 61.26 -11.32 1.40
C ASP A 212 59.97 -10.85 0.68
N PRO A 213 59.48 -9.63 0.99
CA PRO A 213 58.21 -9.08 0.58
C PRO A 213 58.41 -7.99 -0.50
N SER A 214 57.32 -7.34 -0.92
CA SER A 214 57.41 -5.99 -1.49
C SER A 214 56.12 -5.23 -1.15
N GLU A 215 56.28 -4.33 -0.20
CA GLU A 215 55.36 -3.26 0.18
C GLU A 215 55.73 -1.96 -0.57
N GLU A 216 54.97 -0.88 -0.31
CA GLU A 216 55.32 0.56 -0.43
C GLU A 216 54.92 1.30 -1.74
N ILE A 217 54.43 2.55 -1.75
CA ILE A 217 54.32 3.63 -0.73
C ILE A 217 53.45 4.82 -1.23
N LEU A 218 52.82 5.53 -0.29
CA LEU A 218 52.45 6.98 -0.08
C LEU A 218 52.06 7.96 -1.24
N ILE A 219 50.86 8.59 -1.22
CA ILE A 219 50.39 9.99 -0.83
C ILE A 219 51.07 11.19 -1.56
N PRO A 220 50.55 12.46 -1.56
CA PRO A 220 49.21 13.11 -1.75
C PRO A 220 49.19 14.02 -3.01
N ASP A 221 48.10 14.76 -3.28
CA ASP A 221 48.17 16.22 -3.57
C ASP A 221 46.81 16.90 -3.73
N GLU A 222 46.87 18.23 -3.58
CA GLU A 222 45.92 19.25 -3.16
C GLU A 222 44.80 19.72 -4.13
N GLU A 223 43.99 20.60 -3.55
CA GLU A 223 42.92 21.48 -4.01
C GLU A 223 43.08 22.16 -5.39
N SER A 224 41.93 22.58 -5.95
CA SER A 224 41.82 23.87 -6.64
C SER A 224 40.43 24.47 -6.45
N SER A 225 40.45 25.68 -5.92
CA SER A 225 39.44 26.73 -5.87
C SER A 225 38.94 27.20 -7.25
N PHE A 226 37.75 27.80 -7.31
CA PHE A 226 37.52 29.25 -7.53
C PHE A 226 36.02 29.58 -7.70
N ASP A 227 35.73 30.87 -7.57
CA ASP A 227 34.61 31.52 -6.90
C ASP A 227 33.49 32.10 -7.80
N ILE A 228 32.32 32.28 -7.18
CA ILE A 228 31.30 33.36 -7.25
C ILE A 228 30.82 33.92 -8.62
N SER A 229 29.47 33.94 -8.76
CA SER A 229 28.73 35.17 -9.13
C SER A 229 27.23 35.04 -8.82
N VAL A 230 26.75 35.95 -7.96
CA VAL A 230 25.35 36.22 -7.63
C VAL A 230 24.77 37.18 -8.67
N GLN A 231 23.56 36.94 -9.17
CA GLN A 231 22.62 38.03 -9.49
C GLN A 231 21.16 37.66 -9.17
N VAL A 232 20.56 38.55 -8.39
CA VAL A 232 19.12 38.69 -8.10
C VAL A 232 18.44 39.34 -9.30
N ALA A 233 17.28 38.83 -9.72
CA ALA A 233 16.30 39.63 -10.45
C ALA A 233 14.87 39.08 -10.25
N THR A 234 14.07 39.85 -9.53
CA THR A 234 12.60 39.88 -9.52
C THR A 234 12.02 40.04 -10.92
N ILE A 235 11.06 39.19 -11.32
CA ILE A 235 10.11 39.50 -12.39
C ILE A 235 8.71 38.95 -12.03
N SER A 236 7.75 39.87 -11.89
CA SER A 236 6.30 39.65 -11.88
C SER A 236 5.77 39.70 -13.33
N PRO A 237 4.58 39.18 -13.65
CA PRO A 237 4.24 38.69 -14.98
C PRO A 237 3.60 39.75 -15.87
N VAL A 238 4.00 39.79 -17.15
CA VAL A 238 3.18 40.32 -18.25
C VAL A 238 3.55 39.55 -19.53
N CYS A 239 2.55 39.02 -20.23
CA CYS A 239 2.60 38.86 -21.68
C CYS A 239 1.23 39.28 -22.24
N GLU A 240 1.26 40.35 -23.02
CA GLU A 240 0.14 40.93 -23.75
C GLU A 240 -0.25 40.11 -24.99
N PHE A 241 -1.50 40.35 -25.37
CA PHE A 241 -2.27 39.78 -26.46
C PHE A 241 -1.72 40.17 -27.85
N GLY A 242 -1.51 39.17 -28.71
CA GLY A 242 -1.26 39.35 -30.15
C GLY A 242 -2.09 38.34 -30.93
N GLN A 243 -3.08 38.84 -31.67
CA GLN A 243 -4.17 38.08 -32.30
C GLN A 243 -3.80 37.63 -33.72
N LEU A 244 -4.21 36.42 -34.14
CA LEU A 244 -5.07 36.18 -35.33
C LEU A 244 -5.02 34.71 -35.82
N ASN A 245 -6.06 33.91 -35.48
CA ASN A 245 -6.79 32.92 -36.33
C ASN A 245 -7.14 31.56 -35.67
N LYS A 246 -8.47 31.35 -35.47
CA LYS A 246 -9.27 30.10 -35.54
C LYS A 246 -8.98 28.91 -34.60
N LEU A 247 -9.67 28.87 -33.46
CA LEU A 247 -10.67 27.88 -32.97
C LEU A 247 -10.76 27.99 -31.42
N PRO A 248 -11.91 27.71 -30.78
CA PRO A 248 -12.04 27.81 -29.33
C PRO A 248 -11.81 26.44 -28.69
N ASP A 249 -10.57 26.12 -28.29
CA ASP A 249 -10.33 24.93 -27.48
C ASP A 249 -9.31 25.23 -26.39
N CYS A 250 -9.82 25.78 -25.30
CA CYS A 250 -9.25 25.62 -23.97
C CYS A 250 -10.43 25.42 -23.02
N ILE A 251 -11.05 24.24 -23.08
CA ILE A 251 -11.81 23.74 -21.93
C ILE A 251 -10.75 23.45 -20.87
N PRO A 252 -10.73 24.12 -19.70
CA PRO A 252 -9.81 23.75 -18.65
C PRO A 252 -10.08 22.29 -18.28
N LEU A 253 -9.05 21.43 -18.35
CA LEU A 253 -9.12 20.08 -17.81
C LEU A 253 -9.45 20.22 -16.32
N GLU A 254 -10.70 19.95 -15.96
CA GLU A 254 -11.16 20.02 -14.58
C GLU A 254 -10.61 18.80 -13.81
N ILE A 255 -9.35 18.89 -13.38
CA ILE A 255 -8.72 17.83 -12.59
C ILE A 255 -9.36 17.82 -11.20
N LYS A 256 -10.25 16.84 -10.99
CA LYS A 256 -10.82 16.57 -9.67
C LYS A 256 -9.72 16.06 -8.75
N ILE A 257 -9.47 16.82 -7.68
CA ILE A 257 -8.48 16.51 -6.63
C ILE A 257 -8.68 15.08 -6.08
N SER A 258 -9.93 14.65 -5.92
CA SER A 258 -10.26 13.29 -5.46
C SER A 258 -9.71 12.21 -6.37
N ASP A 259 -9.86 12.39 -7.68
CA ASP A 259 -9.55 11.36 -8.68
C ASP A 259 -8.03 11.24 -8.82
N LEU A 260 -7.32 12.37 -8.78
CA LEU A 260 -5.86 12.40 -8.73
C LEU A 260 -5.33 11.67 -7.49
N ILE A 261 -5.86 11.97 -6.31
CA ILE A 261 -5.39 11.34 -5.06
C ILE A 261 -5.60 9.82 -5.09
N TYR A 262 -6.76 9.34 -5.58
CA TYR A 262 -6.99 7.90 -5.70
C TYR A 262 -6.04 7.25 -6.70
N SER A 263 -5.76 7.91 -7.83
CA SER A 263 -4.76 7.43 -8.79
C SER A 263 -3.37 7.32 -8.16
N VAL A 264 -2.95 8.33 -7.37
CA VAL A 264 -1.67 8.27 -6.63
C VAL A 264 -1.64 7.11 -5.64
N LEU A 265 -2.72 6.87 -4.90
CA LEU A 265 -2.80 5.77 -3.93
C LEU A 265 -2.76 4.38 -4.57
N ASP A 266 -3.21 4.25 -5.80
CA ASP A 266 -3.20 2.98 -6.54
C ASP A 266 -1.82 2.71 -7.18
N LEU A 267 -1.06 3.76 -7.50
CA LEU A 267 0.25 3.67 -8.15
C LEU A 267 1.43 3.65 -7.17
N VAL A 268 1.29 4.27 -5.99
CA VAL A 268 2.37 4.38 -5.01
C VAL A 268 2.25 3.29 -3.94
N PRO A 269 3.30 2.48 -3.70
CA PRO A 269 3.28 1.46 -2.64
C PRO A 269 3.00 2.06 -1.26
N VAL A 270 2.18 1.38 -0.46
CA VAL A 270 1.73 1.82 0.88
C VAL A 270 2.90 2.20 1.81
N SER A 271 4.04 1.50 1.71
CA SER A 271 5.25 1.79 2.50
C SER A 271 5.90 3.14 2.17
N GLN A 272 5.69 3.65 0.95
CA GLN A 272 6.32 4.87 0.45
C GLN A 272 5.43 6.11 0.53
N VAL A 273 4.11 5.95 0.72
CA VAL A 273 3.17 7.08 0.75
C VAL A 273 3.51 8.10 1.84
N LYS A 274 3.90 7.65 3.04
CA LYS A 274 4.31 8.57 4.11
C LYS A 274 5.57 9.35 3.76
N GLN A 275 6.50 8.73 3.03
CA GLN A 275 7.73 9.40 2.59
C GLN A 275 7.43 10.42 1.50
N LEU A 276 6.54 10.09 0.57
CA LEU A 276 6.05 11.01 -0.47
C LEU A 276 5.35 12.23 0.15
N VAL A 277 4.42 12.00 1.08
CA VAL A 277 3.69 13.08 1.77
C VAL A 277 4.63 14.02 2.53
N ARG A 278 5.71 13.50 3.13
CA ARG A 278 6.76 14.33 3.74
C ARG A 278 7.53 15.15 2.72
N SER A 279 7.92 14.56 1.59
CA SER A 279 8.65 15.27 0.54
C SER A 279 7.80 16.33 -0.16
N LEU A 280 6.49 16.12 -0.22
CA LEU A 280 5.48 17.08 -0.65
C LEU A 280 5.23 18.23 0.35
N GLY A 281 5.89 18.21 1.52
CA GLY A 281 5.88 19.30 2.49
C GLY A 281 4.77 19.24 3.56
N VAL A 282 4.09 18.09 3.71
CA VAL A 282 3.16 17.87 4.83
C VAL A 282 3.96 17.62 6.11
N ARG A 283 3.63 18.33 7.19
CA ARG A 283 4.35 18.27 8.47
C ARG A 283 4.13 16.93 9.17
N ASP A 284 5.14 16.41 9.87
CA ASP A 284 5.02 15.16 10.65
C ASP A 284 3.88 15.21 11.67
N THR A 285 3.62 16.36 12.29
CA THR A 285 2.49 16.53 13.22
C THR A 285 1.13 16.38 12.53
N GLU A 286 1.00 16.76 11.26
CA GLU A 286 -0.22 16.57 10.48
C GLU A 286 -0.38 15.12 10.04
N ILE A 287 0.73 14.48 9.65
CA ILE A 287 0.76 13.04 9.30
C ILE A 287 0.33 12.20 10.51
N GLU A 288 0.89 12.44 11.69
CA GLU A 288 0.55 11.73 12.94
C GLU A 288 -0.92 11.95 13.34
N GLN A 289 -1.40 13.19 13.27
CA GLN A 289 -2.80 13.51 13.57
C GLN A 289 -3.76 12.78 12.62
N VAL A 290 -3.46 12.76 11.32
CA VAL A 290 -4.26 12.06 10.31
C VAL A 290 -4.27 10.54 10.53
N GLU A 291 -3.16 9.95 10.95
CA GLU A 291 -3.10 8.52 11.29
C GLU A 291 -3.95 8.17 12.51
N LEU A 292 -3.96 9.04 13.53
CA LEU A 292 -4.77 8.84 14.73
C LEU A 292 -6.27 8.98 14.43
N ASP A 293 -6.65 9.90 13.55
CA ASP A 293 -8.04 10.18 13.21
C ASP A 293 -8.65 9.12 12.27
N ASN A 294 -7.83 8.34 11.57
CA ASN A 294 -8.27 7.39 10.55
C ASN A 294 -7.93 5.94 10.89
N ARG A 295 -8.97 5.11 11.04
CA ARG A 295 -8.83 3.69 11.40
C ARG A 295 -8.26 2.81 10.28
N SER A 296 -8.38 3.26 9.02
CA SER A 296 -7.90 2.54 7.84
C SER A 296 -6.61 3.19 7.31
N CYS A 297 -5.59 2.37 7.04
CA CYS A 297 -4.32 2.85 6.49
C CYS A 297 -4.49 3.56 5.14
N ARG A 298 -5.34 3.04 4.25
CA ARG A 298 -5.62 3.67 2.95
C ARG A 298 -6.32 5.02 3.10
N GLU A 299 -7.18 5.15 4.11
CA GLU A 299 -7.86 6.41 4.40
C GLU A 299 -6.93 7.45 5.01
N ALA A 300 -6.07 7.04 5.95
CA ALA A 300 -5.04 7.91 6.49
C ALA A 300 -4.17 8.48 5.36
N HIS A 301 -3.77 7.64 4.41
CA HIS A 301 -2.99 8.05 3.24
C HIS A 301 -3.75 9.00 2.30
N TYR A 302 -5.06 8.77 2.10
CA TYR A 302 -5.91 9.70 1.35
C TYR A 302 -5.95 11.08 2.00
N GLN A 303 -6.22 11.14 3.31
CA GLN A 303 -6.32 12.41 4.03
C GLN A 303 -4.98 13.15 4.09
N MET A 304 -3.85 12.43 4.15
CA MET A 304 -2.51 13.01 4.05
C MET A 304 -2.27 13.72 2.70
N LEU A 305 -2.55 13.03 1.59
CA LEU A 305 -2.41 13.60 0.24
C LEU A 305 -3.42 14.73 0.00
N ARG A 306 -4.61 14.64 0.59
CA ARG A 306 -5.59 15.72 0.56
C ARG A 306 -5.09 16.98 1.28
N ALA A 307 -4.47 16.83 2.46
CA ALA A 307 -3.88 17.94 3.20
C ALA A 307 -2.75 18.65 2.42
N TRP A 308 -2.04 17.92 1.55
CA TRP A 308 -1.11 18.49 0.58
C TRP A 308 -1.84 19.24 -0.55
N ALA A 309 -2.83 18.62 -1.18
CA ALA A 309 -3.52 19.20 -2.34
C ALA A 309 -4.29 20.50 -1.99
N GLU A 310 -4.83 20.60 -0.78
CA GLU A 310 -5.57 21.77 -0.29
C GLU A 310 -4.66 22.95 0.14
N ARG A 311 -3.33 22.78 0.09
CA ARG A 311 -2.36 23.83 0.44
C ARG A 311 -2.09 24.83 -0.69
N GLY A 312 -2.67 24.60 -1.88
CA GLY A 312 -2.63 25.52 -3.02
C GLY A 312 -3.48 26.78 -2.84
N PRO A 313 -3.42 27.75 -3.79
CA PRO A 313 -4.32 28.89 -3.81
C PRO A 313 -5.78 28.40 -3.80
N ARG A 314 -6.58 28.91 -2.86
CA ARG A 314 -7.95 28.46 -2.60
C ARG A 314 -8.87 28.64 -3.81
N THR A 315 -8.93 27.63 -4.66
CA THR A 315 -10.05 27.36 -5.58
C THR A 315 -10.51 25.95 -5.31
N ASP A 316 -11.61 25.82 -4.55
CA ASP A 316 -12.11 24.61 -3.88
C ASP A 316 -12.49 23.41 -4.78
N VAL A 317 -12.06 23.34 -6.04
CA VAL A 317 -12.46 22.25 -6.95
C VAL A 317 -11.35 21.80 -7.90
N LEU A 318 -10.30 22.60 -8.14
CA LEU A 318 -9.36 22.37 -9.24
C LEU A 318 -7.91 22.39 -8.77
N LEU A 319 -7.17 21.32 -9.06
CA LEU A 319 -5.75 21.23 -8.76
C LEU A 319 -4.97 22.14 -9.72
N HIS A 320 -4.11 23.02 -9.18
CA HIS A 320 -3.35 23.96 -9.99
C HIS A 320 -2.24 23.21 -10.76
N PRO A 321 -2.00 23.46 -12.07
CA PRO A 321 -0.97 22.74 -12.85
C PRO A 321 0.45 22.68 -12.23
N PRO A 322 0.93 23.72 -11.53
CA PRO A 322 2.20 23.69 -10.79
C PRO A 322 2.23 22.68 -9.62
N LEU A 323 1.10 22.41 -8.97
CA LEU A 323 1.01 21.41 -7.90
C LEU A 323 1.16 20.00 -8.46
N LEU A 324 0.54 19.72 -9.61
CA LEU A 324 0.72 18.44 -10.30
C LEU A 324 2.19 18.25 -10.72
N GLN A 325 2.81 19.27 -11.30
CA GLN A 325 4.24 19.20 -11.65
C GLN A 325 5.15 18.97 -10.44
N HIS A 326 4.84 19.56 -9.29
CA HIS A 326 5.57 19.30 -8.05
C HIS A 326 5.44 17.84 -7.59
N LEU A 327 4.23 17.27 -7.66
CA LEU A 327 3.99 15.86 -7.35
C LEU A 327 4.78 14.94 -8.28
N LEU A 328 4.73 15.17 -9.60
CA LEU A 328 5.46 14.39 -10.59
C LEU A 328 6.98 14.45 -10.37
N SER A 329 7.51 15.62 -10.00
CA SER A 329 8.93 15.79 -9.66
C SER A 329 9.33 14.96 -8.44
N GLU A 330 8.53 14.98 -7.37
CA GLU A 330 8.81 14.20 -6.15
C GLU A 330 8.69 12.69 -6.38
N LEU A 331 7.73 12.24 -7.18
CA LEU A 331 7.62 10.82 -7.57
C LEU A 331 8.86 10.34 -8.32
N ARG A 332 9.37 11.14 -9.27
CA ARG A 332 10.61 10.82 -10.00
C ARG A 332 11.82 10.76 -9.06
N LYS A 333 11.93 11.67 -8.08
CA LYS A 333 13.00 11.64 -7.06
C LYS A 333 12.95 10.40 -6.16
N MET A 334 11.76 9.85 -5.94
CA MET A 334 11.56 8.64 -5.13
C MET A 334 11.70 7.33 -5.92
N HIS A 335 12.19 7.38 -7.16
CA HIS A 335 12.29 6.22 -8.06
C HIS A 335 10.93 5.59 -8.41
N LEU A 336 9.85 6.40 -8.41
CA LEU A 336 8.50 6.00 -8.82
C LEU A 336 8.19 6.52 -10.23
N GLU A 337 9.08 6.26 -11.19
CA GLU A 337 9.01 6.77 -12.56
C GLU A 337 7.72 6.32 -13.27
N HIS A 338 7.35 5.05 -13.15
CA HIS A 338 6.11 4.52 -13.72
C HIS A 338 4.85 5.25 -13.19
N ALA A 339 4.81 5.55 -11.89
CA ALA A 339 3.70 6.28 -11.30
C ALA A 339 3.63 7.73 -11.81
N ALA A 340 4.79 8.36 -12.03
CA ALA A 340 4.85 9.71 -12.59
C ALA A 340 4.38 9.75 -14.06
N GLU A 341 4.83 8.82 -14.89
CA GLU A 341 4.43 8.72 -16.31
C GLU A 341 2.93 8.46 -16.47
N GLU A 342 2.37 7.57 -15.64
CA GLU A 342 0.94 7.25 -15.69
C GLU A 342 0.07 8.42 -15.22
N LEU A 343 0.50 9.18 -14.21
CA LEU A 343 -0.20 10.39 -13.76
C LEU A 343 -0.10 11.53 -14.80
N GLU A 344 1.04 11.70 -15.45
CA GLU A 344 1.26 12.70 -16.52
C GLU A 344 0.46 12.38 -17.80
N THR A 345 0.16 11.10 -18.04
CA THR A 345 -0.69 10.68 -19.17
C THR A 345 -2.18 10.89 -18.89
N ASN A 346 -2.59 10.79 -17.63
CA ASN A 346 -4.00 10.80 -17.22
C ASN A 346 -4.54 12.18 -16.83
N TYR A 347 -3.67 13.17 -16.55
CA TYR A 347 -4.04 14.48 -16.00
C TYR A 347 -3.25 15.64 -16.62
#